data_AF-A0A239NE20-F1
#
_entry.id   AF-A0A239NE20-F1
#
_cell.length_a   1.000
_cell.length_b   1.000
_cell.length_c   1.000
_cell.angle_alpha   90.00
_cell.angle_beta   90.00
_cell.angle_gamma   90.00
#
_symmetry.space_group_name_H-M   'P 1'
#
loop_
_entity.id
_entity.type
_entity.pdbx_description
1 polymer ?
#
loop_
_entity_poly.entity_id
_entity_poly.type
_entity_poly.pdbx_seq_one_letter_code
_entity_poly.pdbx_strand_id
1 'polypeptide(L)'
;MLLFLATVLEQLDLALEHVSKRDIHNARFGLMLTDNAVELVLHQIAKDKASDIKTFSYLNEEFSHQANLNKALGRSFGDKVKFAKLMGSMTDEVFQTIVIMHGFRNEVYHVGLQHEAILSSLAMFYFDVACSYLATYKPRGLGWGASQKLPERAKKYFRGHASFPGGFDDFANGCAALAKACGHDPAETVAVLADHFDEVVSDQDTRIDIVAQGVYEGQQTTRSQAVVGSQAWPLAFSEDGKAFARKHGWTGNMLSSSIG
;
A
#
# COMPACT_ATOMS: atom_id res chain seq x y z
N MET A 1 -16.67 -11.21 17.02
CA MET A 1 -15.95 -11.51 15.77
C MET A 1 -16.84 -11.24 14.55
N LEU A 2 -18.08 -11.76 14.49
CA LEU A 2 -18.94 -11.55 13.32
C LEU A 2 -19.17 -10.08 12.98
N LEU A 3 -19.42 -9.22 13.97
CA LEU A 3 -19.55 -7.77 13.74
C LEU A 3 -18.29 -7.16 13.12
N PHE A 4 -17.09 -7.58 13.54
CA PHE A 4 -15.83 -7.12 12.96
C PHE A 4 -15.71 -7.50 11.48
N LEU A 5 -15.97 -8.77 11.16
CA LEU A 5 -15.94 -9.26 9.77
C LEU A 5 -16.94 -8.52 8.90
N ALA A 6 -18.13 -8.24 9.44
CA ALA A 6 -19.17 -7.50 8.75
C ALA A 6 -18.78 -6.03 8.49
N THR A 7 -18.15 -5.36 9.47
CA THR A 7 -17.62 -4.00 9.28
C THR A 7 -16.52 -3.96 8.21
N VAL A 8 -15.63 -4.97 8.18
CA VAL A 8 -14.61 -5.06 7.13
C VAL A 8 -15.24 -5.22 5.74
N LEU A 9 -16.23 -6.12 5.60
CA LEU A 9 -16.95 -6.30 4.33
C LEU A 9 -17.75 -5.07 3.91
N GLU A 10 -18.38 -4.35 4.85
CA GLU A 10 -19.04 -3.07 4.54
C GLU A 10 -18.04 -2.04 4.01
N GLN A 11 -16.86 -1.96 4.61
CA GLN A 11 -15.82 -1.04 4.17
C GLN A 11 -15.27 -1.39 2.79
N LEU A 12 -15.06 -2.68 2.50
CA LEU A 12 -14.64 -3.15 1.17
C LEU A 12 -15.75 -2.96 0.14
N ASP A 13 -17.02 -3.14 0.51
CA ASP A 13 -18.17 -2.87 -0.35
C ASP A 13 -18.26 -1.38 -0.73
N LEU A 14 -18.02 -0.50 0.24
CA LEU A 14 -17.92 0.94 -0.03
C LEU A 14 -16.70 1.25 -0.90
N ALA A 15 -15.54 0.64 -0.61
CA ALA A 15 -14.35 0.81 -1.44
C ALA A 15 -14.61 0.41 -2.90
N LEU A 16 -15.30 -0.72 -3.12
CA LEU A 16 -15.71 -1.19 -4.45
C LEU A 16 -16.54 -0.12 -5.20
N GLU A 17 -17.53 0.48 -4.54
CA GLU A 17 -18.36 1.54 -5.12
C GLU A 17 -17.51 2.72 -5.64
N HIS A 18 -16.43 3.04 -4.93
CA HIS A 18 -15.54 4.13 -5.31
C HIS A 18 -14.54 3.71 -6.40
N VAL A 19 -13.83 2.60 -6.26
CA VAL A 19 -12.85 2.17 -7.28
C VAL A 19 -13.52 1.92 -8.64
N SER A 20 -14.78 1.44 -8.64
CA SER A 20 -15.55 1.18 -9.87
C SER A 20 -15.89 2.43 -10.68
N LYS A 21 -15.83 3.63 -10.10
CA LYS A 21 -16.10 4.89 -10.82
C LYS A 21 -14.94 5.30 -11.73
N ARG A 22 -13.74 4.74 -11.52
CA ARG A 22 -12.54 4.94 -12.34
C ARG A 22 -12.05 6.40 -12.46
N ASP A 23 -12.55 7.33 -11.65
CA ASP A 23 -11.99 8.68 -11.52
C ASP A 23 -11.00 8.78 -10.36
N ILE A 24 -10.11 9.77 -10.43
CA ILE A 24 -8.99 9.97 -9.51
C ILE A 24 -9.45 10.08 -8.05
N HIS A 25 -10.46 10.91 -7.76
CA HIS A 25 -10.87 11.17 -6.38
C HIS A 25 -11.51 9.94 -5.74
N ASN A 26 -12.34 9.22 -6.50
CA ASN A 26 -12.91 7.98 -6.02
C ASN A 26 -11.85 6.88 -5.91
N ALA A 27 -10.86 6.82 -6.82
CA ALA A 27 -9.75 5.89 -6.70
C ALA A 27 -8.91 6.14 -5.43
N ARG A 28 -8.61 7.39 -5.08
CA ARG A 28 -7.93 7.74 -3.81
C ARG A 28 -8.71 7.24 -2.61
N PHE A 29 -10.01 7.50 -2.59
CA PHE A 29 -10.86 7.12 -1.47
C PHE A 29 -11.03 5.60 -1.37
N GLY A 30 -11.24 4.93 -2.49
CA GLY A 30 -11.28 3.47 -2.58
C GLY A 30 -9.98 2.82 -2.12
N LEU A 31 -8.83 3.35 -2.53
CA LEU A 31 -7.51 2.90 -2.08
C LEU A 31 -7.34 3.07 -0.56
N MET A 32 -7.74 4.21 -0.01
CA MET A 32 -7.69 4.47 1.44
C MET A 32 -8.56 3.47 2.23
N LEU A 33 -9.78 3.20 1.78
CA LEU A 33 -10.68 2.25 2.42
C LEU A 33 -10.17 0.81 2.31
N THR A 34 -9.63 0.43 1.16
CA THR A 34 -9.03 -0.90 0.95
C THR A 34 -7.86 -1.12 1.90
N ASP A 35 -6.96 -0.13 1.99
CA ASP A 35 -5.77 -0.20 2.82
C ASP A 35 -6.11 -0.29 4.32
N ASN A 36 -7.09 0.49 4.78
CA ASN A 36 -7.58 0.38 6.16
C ASN A 36 -8.22 -0.98 6.44
N ALA A 37 -8.92 -1.59 5.49
CA ALA A 37 -9.52 -2.93 5.66
C ALA A 37 -8.43 -4.00 5.81
N VAL A 38 -7.37 -3.89 5.00
CA VAL A 38 -6.16 -4.73 5.12
C VAL A 38 -5.52 -4.55 6.49
N GLU A 39 -5.32 -3.32 6.94
CA GLU A 39 -4.72 -3.04 8.26
C GLU A 39 -5.53 -3.68 9.40
N LEU A 40 -6.85 -3.53 9.38
CA LEU A 40 -7.75 -4.06 10.41
C LEU A 40 -7.63 -5.58 10.53
N VAL A 41 -7.61 -6.30 9.41
CA VAL A 41 -7.47 -7.77 9.41
C VAL A 41 -6.06 -8.19 9.81
N LEU A 42 -5.02 -7.51 9.36
CA LEU A 42 -3.64 -7.79 9.81
C LEU A 42 -3.49 -7.60 11.32
N HIS A 43 -4.09 -6.55 11.87
CA HIS A 43 -4.11 -6.34 13.31
C HIS A 43 -4.90 -7.42 14.04
N GLN A 44 -6.02 -7.87 13.46
CA GLN A 44 -6.80 -8.97 14.04
C GLN A 44 -6.03 -10.30 14.01
N ILE A 45 -5.26 -10.60 12.96
CA ILE A 45 -4.34 -11.76 12.90
C ILE A 45 -3.35 -11.71 14.07
N ALA A 46 -2.75 -10.55 14.34
CA ALA A 46 -1.85 -10.38 15.49
C ALA A 46 -2.57 -10.60 16.82
N LYS A 47 -3.79 -10.09 16.98
CA LYS A 47 -4.60 -10.29 18.19
C LYS A 47 -4.99 -11.75 18.40
N ASP A 48 -5.38 -12.45 17.35
CA ASP A 48 -5.72 -13.87 17.41
C ASP A 48 -4.48 -14.68 17.83
N LYS A 49 -3.31 -14.40 17.23
CA LYS A 49 -2.07 -15.06 17.62
C LYS A 49 -1.66 -14.79 19.07
N ALA A 50 -1.82 -13.54 19.54
CA ALA A 50 -1.57 -13.20 20.95
C ALA A 50 -2.53 -13.94 21.90
N SER A 51 -3.80 -14.07 21.50
CA SER A 51 -4.80 -14.83 22.25
C SER A 51 -4.45 -16.32 22.31
N ASP A 52 -3.96 -16.91 21.21
CA ASP A 52 -3.51 -18.30 21.16
C ASP A 52 -2.33 -18.55 22.10
N ILE A 53 -1.31 -17.70 22.05
CA ILE A 53 -0.13 -17.81 22.93
C ILE A 53 -0.57 -17.73 24.40
N LYS A 54 -1.47 -16.80 24.75
CA LYS A 54 -1.99 -16.68 26.12
C LYS A 54 -2.84 -17.87 26.54
N THR A 55 -3.66 -18.41 25.63
CA THR A 55 -4.53 -19.56 25.93
C THR A 55 -3.70 -20.81 26.21
N PHE A 56 -2.60 -21.01 25.47
CA PHE A 56 -1.74 -22.18 25.56
C PHE A 56 -0.41 -21.88 26.26
N SER A 57 -0.36 -20.86 27.11
CA SER A 57 0.89 -20.44 27.79
C SER A 57 1.47 -21.52 28.70
N TYR A 58 0.64 -22.48 29.13
CA TYR A 58 1.04 -23.63 29.94
C TYR A 58 1.61 -24.80 29.11
N LEU A 59 1.50 -24.76 27.77
CA LEU A 59 1.96 -25.81 26.85
C LEU A 59 3.11 -25.37 25.95
N ASN A 60 3.38 -24.07 25.85
CA ASN A 60 4.32 -23.53 24.86
C ASN A 60 5.69 -23.20 25.47
N GLU A 61 6.75 -23.57 24.74
CA GLU A 61 8.04 -22.91 24.81
C GLU A 61 7.90 -21.42 24.41
N GLU A 62 8.87 -20.56 24.80
CA GLU A 62 8.84 -19.14 24.46
C GLU A 62 8.57 -18.93 22.97
N PHE A 63 7.54 -18.14 22.64
CA PHE A 63 7.22 -17.84 21.25
C PHE A 63 8.36 -17.03 20.62
N SER A 64 9.07 -17.64 19.67
CA SER A 64 10.28 -17.11 19.02
C SER A 64 10.15 -15.72 18.41
N HIS A 65 8.93 -15.28 18.10
CA HIS A 65 8.66 -14.00 17.43
C HIS A 65 7.87 -13.01 18.30
N GLN A 66 7.99 -13.11 19.63
CA GLN A 66 7.29 -12.23 20.57
C GLN A 66 7.53 -10.74 20.30
N ALA A 67 8.77 -10.35 19.94
CA ALA A 67 9.09 -8.97 19.61
C ALA A 67 8.35 -8.47 18.36
N ASN A 68 8.24 -9.30 17.32
CA ASN A 68 7.49 -8.96 16.09
C ASN A 68 5.99 -8.86 16.37
N LEU A 69 5.44 -9.77 17.19
CA LEU A 69 4.05 -9.73 17.61
C LEU A 69 3.73 -8.43 18.38
N ASN A 70 4.57 -8.03 19.33
CA ASN A 70 4.38 -6.80 20.10
C ASN A 70 4.37 -5.56 19.18
N LYS A 71 5.25 -5.53 18.16
CA LYS A 71 5.25 -4.44 17.15
C LYS A 71 3.99 -4.43 16.30
N ALA A 72 3.52 -5.61 15.85
CA ALA A 72 2.29 -5.74 15.05
C ALA A 72 1.01 -5.37 15.81
N LEU A 73 1.00 -5.55 17.14
CA LEU A 73 -0.08 -5.06 18.00
C LEU A 73 -0.05 -3.52 18.17
N GLY A 74 1.00 -2.85 17.72
CA GLY A 74 1.12 -1.40 17.70
C GLY A 74 0.41 -0.74 16.52
N ARG A 75 0.73 0.55 16.30
CA ARG A 75 0.11 1.39 15.26
C ARG A 75 0.73 1.28 13.87
N SER A 76 1.92 0.68 13.76
CA SER A 76 2.66 0.59 12.50
C SER A 76 1.99 -0.39 11.53
N PHE A 77 1.66 0.05 10.31
CA PHE A 77 1.17 -0.82 9.24
C PHE A 77 2.26 -1.79 8.80
N GLY A 78 3.48 -1.28 8.57
CA GLY A 78 4.61 -2.10 8.12
C GLY A 78 4.96 -3.24 9.07
N ASP A 79 4.86 -3.03 10.40
CA ASP A 79 5.10 -4.10 11.37
C ASP A 79 4.00 -5.18 11.33
N LYS A 80 2.75 -4.81 11.08
CA LYS A 80 1.63 -5.75 10.91
C LYS A 80 1.81 -6.62 9.67
N VAL A 81 2.16 -6.01 8.53
CA VAL A 81 2.40 -6.74 7.27
C VAL A 81 3.59 -7.70 7.41
N LYS A 82 4.70 -7.24 7.99
CA LYS A 82 5.88 -8.08 8.26
C LYS A 82 5.55 -9.28 9.15
N PHE A 83 4.74 -9.05 10.18
CA PHE A 83 4.31 -10.13 11.07
C PHE A 83 3.43 -11.14 10.35
N ALA A 84 2.45 -10.71 9.55
CA ALA A 84 1.59 -11.62 8.80
C ALA A 84 2.38 -12.49 7.80
N LYS A 85 3.37 -11.91 7.11
CA LYS A 85 4.32 -12.67 6.27
C LYS A 85 5.11 -13.68 7.09
N LEU A 86 5.66 -13.27 8.23
CA LEU A 86 6.42 -14.16 9.11
C LEU A 86 5.59 -15.34 9.64
N MET A 87 4.29 -15.15 9.83
CA MET A 87 3.37 -16.21 10.24
C MET A 87 2.96 -17.16 9.10
N GLY A 88 3.48 -16.97 7.89
CA GLY A 88 3.18 -17.80 6.72
C GLY A 88 1.80 -17.52 6.11
N SER A 89 1.15 -16.42 6.49
CA SER A 89 -0.19 -16.07 6.01
C SER A 89 -0.18 -15.37 4.63
N MET A 90 0.99 -15.07 4.07
CA MET A 90 1.13 -14.20 2.90
C MET A 90 2.32 -14.63 2.03
N THR A 91 2.14 -14.65 0.70
CA THR A 91 3.24 -14.90 -0.25
C THR A 91 4.12 -13.65 -0.41
N ASP A 92 5.28 -13.79 -1.03
CA ASP A 92 6.20 -12.67 -1.26
C ASP A 92 5.61 -11.62 -2.20
N GLU A 93 4.85 -12.05 -3.20
CA GLU A 93 4.19 -11.18 -4.18
C GLU A 93 3.09 -10.33 -3.52
N VAL A 94 2.25 -10.96 -2.68
CA VAL A 94 1.19 -10.25 -1.93
C VAL A 94 1.82 -9.28 -0.93
N PHE A 95 2.90 -9.69 -0.25
CA PHE A 95 3.64 -8.82 0.66
C PHE A 95 4.18 -7.58 -0.04
N GLN A 96 4.88 -7.76 -1.16
CA GLN A 96 5.43 -6.65 -1.93
C GLN A 96 4.32 -5.73 -2.43
N THR A 97 3.23 -6.30 -2.95
CA THR A 97 2.09 -5.55 -3.45
C THR A 97 1.48 -4.67 -2.36
N ILE A 98 1.19 -5.23 -1.17
CA ILE A 98 0.61 -4.47 -0.06
C ILE A 98 1.56 -3.35 0.41
N VAL A 99 2.86 -3.62 0.51
CA VAL A 99 3.85 -2.61 0.92
C VAL A 99 3.93 -1.46 -0.10
N ILE A 100 4.01 -1.79 -1.40
CA ILE A 100 4.08 -0.80 -2.48
C ILE A 100 2.80 0.03 -2.51
N MET A 101 1.62 -0.60 -2.46
CA MET A 101 0.34 0.09 -2.53
C MET A 101 0.06 0.95 -1.29
N HIS A 102 0.51 0.54 -0.11
CA HIS A 102 0.46 1.38 1.09
C HIS A 102 1.35 2.63 0.96
N GLY A 103 2.57 2.47 0.41
CA GLY A 103 3.45 3.59 0.09
C GLY A 103 2.82 4.55 -0.91
N PHE A 104 2.33 4.01 -2.03
CA PHE A 104 1.65 4.75 -3.08
C PHE A 104 0.43 5.52 -2.55
N ARG A 105 -0.39 4.90 -1.69
CA ARG A 105 -1.51 5.56 -1.01
C ARG A 105 -1.05 6.79 -0.23
N ASN A 106 0.07 6.69 0.50
CA ASN A 106 0.60 7.81 1.26
C ASN A 106 1.15 8.92 0.34
N GLU A 107 1.84 8.56 -0.73
CA GLU A 107 2.34 9.53 -1.73
C GLU A 107 1.19 10.29 -2.40
N VAL A 108 0.18 9.58 -2.88
CA VAL A 108 -1.01 10.17 -3.52
C VAL A 108 -1.78 11.08 -2.55
N TYR A 109 -1.72 10.80 -1.25
CA TYR A 109 -2.34 11.63 -0.22
C TYR A 109 -1.51 12.87 0.15
N HIS A 110 -0.19 12.79 0.11
CA HIS A 110 0.71 13.84 0.61
C HIS A 110 1.32 14.74 -0.47
N VAL A 111 1.61 14.21 -1.66
CA VAL A 111 2.37 14.91 -2.70
C VAL A 111 1.45 15.56 -3.75
N GLY A 112 0.23 15.03 -3.95
CA GLY A 112 -0.76 15.55 -4.90
C GLY A 112 -0.35 15.38 -6.37
N LEU A 113 -1.34 15.14 -7.25
CA LEU A 113 -1.30 15.03 -8.73
C LEU A 113 -0.27 14.08 -9.39
N GLN A 114 0.78 13.61 -8.71
CA GLN A 114 1.74 12.67 -9.28
C GLN A 114 1.08 11.30 -9.46
N HIS A 115 1.25 10.69 -10.64
CA HIS A 115 0.77 9.36 -11.00
C HIS A 115 -0.75 9.20 -11.15
N GLU A 116 -1.50 10.28 -11.42
CA GLU A 116 -2.95 10.20 -11.66
C GLU A 116 -3.34 9.29 -12.83
N ALA A 117 -2.50 9.23 -13.87
CA ALA A 117 -2.72 8.40 -15.05
C ALA A 117 -2.85 6.90 -14.72
N ILE A 118 -2.14 6.42 -13.68
CA ILE A 118 -2.11 5.01 -13.30
C ILE A 118 -2.96 4.70 -12.05
N LEU A 119 -3.39 5.73 -11.31
CA LEU A 119 -4.04 5.58 -10.01
C LEU A 119 -5.31 4.72 -10.07
N SER A 120 -6.21 4.98 -11.02
CA SER A 120 -7.46 4.22 -11.12
C SER A 120 -7.21 2.74 -11.39
N SER A 121 -6.22 2.42 -12.23
CA SER A 121 -5.86 1.04 -12.54
C SER A 121 -5.20 0.35 -11.34
N LEU A 122 -4.29 1.02 -10.66
CA LEU A 122 -3.65 0.52 -9.45
C LEU A 122 -4.63 0.34 -8.28
N ALA A 123 -5.63 1.19 -8.14
CA ALA A 123 -6.66 1.05 -7.10
C ALA A 123 -7.51 -0.21 -7.31
N MET A 124 -7.85 -0.53 -8.57
CA MET A 124 -8.58 -1.74 -8.93
C MET A 124 -7.72 -3.00 -8.70
N PHE A 125 -6.48 -2.98 -9.17
CA PHE A 125 -5.51 -4.05 -8.93
C PHE A 125 -5.33 -4.33 -7.43
N TYR A 126 -5.11 -3.29 -6.64
CA TYR A 126 -4.94 -3.47 -5.19
C TYR A 126 -6.20 -3.94 -4.50
N PHE A 127 -7.38 -3.47 -4.91
CA PHE A 127 -8.65 -3.94 -4.37
C PHE A 127 -8.83 -5.45 -4.59
N ASP A 128 -8.52 -5.94 -5.80
CA ASP A 128 -8.59 -7.35 -6.15
C ASP A 128 -7.62 -8.21 -5.33
N VAL A 129 -6.35 -7.78 -5.25
CA VAL A 129 -5.31 -8.45 -4.45
C VAL A 129 -5.68 -8.45 -2.95
N ALA A 130 -6.15 -7.31 -2.43
CA ALA A 130 -6.55 -7.19 -1.04
C ALA A 130 -7.72 -8.11 -0.73
N CYS A 131 -8.79 -8.11 -1.54
CA CYS A 131 -9.92 -9.01 -1.34
C CYS A 131 -9.50 -10.48 -1.38
N SER A 132 -8.65 -10.85 -2.35
CA SER A 132 -8.13 -12.21 -2.47
C SER A 132 -7.30 -12.62 -1.24
N TYR A 133 -6.45 -11.73 -0.73
CA TYR A 133 -5.68 -11.97 0.49
C TYR A 133 -6.59 -12.09 1.73
N LEU A 134 -7.52 -11.17 1.92
CA LEU A 134 -8.42 -11.14 3.08
C LEU A 134 -9.33 -12.36 3.12
N ALA A 135 -9.70 -12.93 1.97
CA ALA A 135 -10.46 -14.17 1.89
C ALA A 135 -9.73 -15.37 2.52
N THR A 136 -8.40 -15.31 2.68
CA THR A 136 -7.61 -16.38 3.31
C THR A 136 -7.66 -16.34 4.84
N TYR A 137 -8.15 -15.24 5.43
CA TYR A 137 -8.24 -15.09 6.87
C TYR A 137 -9.30 -16.02 7.48
N LYS A 138 -8.87 -16.85 8.44
CA LYS A 138 -9.73 -17.77 9.19
C LYS A 138 -9.87 -17.30 10.63
N PRO A 139 -11.04 -16.80 11.06
CA PRO A 139 -11.24 -16.41 12.45
C PRO A 139 -11.21 -17.64 13.36
N ARG A 140 -10.58 -17.53 14.54
CA ARG A 140 -10.54 -18.62 15.54
C ARG A 140 -11.93 -19.07 16.01
N GLY A 141 -12.87 -18.16 16.04
CA GLY A 141 -14.23 -18.43 16.47
C GLY A 141 -15.18 -17.29 16.10
N LEU A 142 -16.45 -17.62 16.02
CA LEU A 142 -17.51 -16.66 15.75
C LEU A 142 -18.21 -16.30 17.06
N GLY A 143 -18.43 -15.00 17.24
CA GLY A 143 -19.14 -14.45 18.38
C GLY A 143 -20.08 -13.36 17.92
N TRP A 144 -21.32 -13.45 18.39
CA TRP A 144 -22.44 -12.55 18.13
C TRP A 144 -23.17 -12.22 19.44
N GLY A 145 -23.44 -10.94 19.67
CA GLY A 145 -24.22 -10.47 20.82
C GLY A 145 -25.66 -10.16 20.43
N ALA A 146 -26.61 -10.36 21.36
CA ALA A 146 -28.04 -10.11 21.12
C ALA A 146 -28.36 -8.64 20.74
N SER A 147 -27.52 -7.69 21.14
CA SER A 147 -27.65 -6.26 20.80
C SER A 147 -26.91 -5.85 19.52
N GLN A 148 -26.13 -6.74 18.92
CA GLN A 148 -25.37 -6.44 17.71
C GLN A 148 -26.29 -6.43 16.49
N LYS A 149 -25.99 -5.53 15.55
CA LYS A 149 -26.70 -5.41 14.28
C LYS A 149 -25.69 -5.49 13.15
N LEU A 150 -26.02 -6.24 12.11
CA LEU A 150 -25.21 -6.23 10.91
C LEU A 150 -25.31 -4.86 10.25
N PRO A 151 -24.19 -4.27 9.82
CA PRO A 151 -24.22 -3.09 8.98
C PRO A 151 -25.01 -3.35 7.69
N GLU A 152 -25.73 -2.36 7.19
CA GLU A 152 -26.70 -2.55 6.10
C GLU A 152 -26.06 -3.11 4.83
N ARG A 153 -24.90 -2.58 4.43
CA ARG A 153 -24.17 -3.06 3.23
C ARG A 153 -23.66 -4.49 3.39
N ALA A 154 -23.32 -4.88 4.62
CA ALA A 154 -22.75 -6.18 4.89
C ALA A 154 -23.77 -7.32 4.85
N LYS A 155 -25.07 -7.03 5.06
CA LYS A 155 -26.13 -8.05 5.18
C LYS A 155 -26.16 -9.06 4.03
N LYS A 156 -25.91 -8.61 2.79
CA LYS A 156 -25.92 -9.47 1.60
C LYS A 156 -24.82 -10.55 1.58
N TYR A 157 -23.80 -10.42 2.43
CA TYR A 157 -22.68 -11.37 2.52
C TYR A 157 -22.88 -12.44 3.60
N PHE A 158 -23.88 -12.29 4.47
CA PHE A 158 -24.11 -13.18 5.60
C PHE A 158 -25.47 -13.88 5.45
N ARG A 159 -25.48 -15.21 5.43
CA ARG A 159 -26.67 -16.03 5.11
C ARG A 159 -27.27 -16.75 6.31
N GLY A 160 -26.86 -16.39 7.52
CA GLY A 160 -27.31 -17.02 8.76
C GLY A 160 -28.68 -16.56 9.25
N HIS A 161 -29.07 -17.09 10.41
CA HIS A 161 -30.35 -16.80 11.05
C HIS A 161 -30.32 -15.46 11.79
N ALA A 162 -31.48 -14.84 12.06
CA ALA A 162 -31.56 -13.54 12.76
C ALA A 162 -30.85 -13.52 14.13
N SER A 163 -30.80 -14.67 14.83
CA SER A 163 -30.10 -14.83 16.11
C SER A 163 -28.60 -15.11 15.98
N PHE A 164 -28.14 -15.56 14.81
CA PHE A 164 -26.73 -15.82 14.52
C PHE A 164 -26.50 -15.67 13.01
N PRO A 165 -26.13 -14.47 12.55
CA PRO A 165 -26.38 -14.09 11.18
C PRO A 165 -25.33 -14.58 10.19
N GLY A 166 -24.22 -15.21 10.63
CA GLY A 166 -23.14 -15.59 9.72
C GLY A 166 -22.39 -16.86 10.08
N GLY A 167 -21.82 -17.52 9.08
CA GLY A 167 -20.94 -18.68 9.17
C GLY A 167 -19.46 -18.36 9.01
N PHE A 168 -18.60 -19.38 9.15
CA PHE A 168 -17.13 -19.21 9.04
C PHE A 168 -16.69 -18.84 7.62
N ASP A 169 -17.41 -19.31 6.62
CA ASP A 169 -17.07 -19.09 5.20
C ASP A 169 -17.65 -17.78 4.65
N ASP A 170 -18.60 -17.14 5.34
CA ASP A 170 -19.29 -15.94 4.83
C ASP A 170 -18.32 -14.77 4.57
N PHE A 171 -17.30 -14.62 5.41
CA PHE A 171 -16.29 -13.58 5.21
C PHE A 171 -15.47 -13.84 3.94
N ALA A 172 -14.93 -15.05 3.79
CA ALA A 172 -14.16 -15.45 2.62
C ALA A 172 -14.99 -15.36 1.32
N ASN A 173 -16.25 -15.82 1.38
CA ASN A 173 -17.19 -15.73 0.27
C ASN A 173 -17.53 -14.27 -0.08
N GLY A 174 -17.68 -13.40 0.91
CA GLY A 174 -17.90 -11.96 0.71
C GLY A 174 -16.70 -11.29 0.03
N CYS A 175 -15.49 -11.55 0.51
CA CYS A 175 -14.26 -11.07 -0.11
C CYS A 175 -14.11 -11.57 -1.56
N ALA A 176 -14.35 -12.86 -1.81
CA ALA A 176 -14.29 -13.43 -3.16
C ALA A 176 -15.36 -12.84 -4.11
N ALA A 177 -16.56 -12.58 -3.60
CA ALA A 177 -17.62 -11.92 -4.36
C ALA A 177 -17.23 -10.47 -4.72
N LEU A 178 -16.62 -9.74 -3.79
CA LEU A 178 -16.13 -8.38 -4.01
C LEU A 178 -14.97 -8.34 -5.03
N ALA A 179 -13.99 -9.24 -4.90
CA ALA A 179 -12.89 -9.39 -5.87
C ALA A 179 -13.45 -9.63 -7.28
N LYS A 180 -14.38 -10.58 -7.41
CA LYS A 180 -15.04 -10.84 -8.70
C LYS A 180 -15.82 -9.63 -9.21
N ALA A 181 -16.51 -8.91 -8.34
CA ALA A 181 -17.33 -7.76 -8.71
C ALA A 181 -16.50 -6.54 -9.12
N CYS A 182 -15.24 -6.43 -8.66
CA CYS A 182 -14.38 -5.34 -9.11
C CYS A 182 -14.04 -5.46 -10.60
N GLY A 183 -13.99 -6.68 -11.16
CA GLY A 183 -13.72 -6.87 -12.59
C GLY A 183 -12.37 -6.33 -13.03
N HIS A 184 -11.37 -6.38 -12.14
CA HIS A 184 -9.99 -6.05 -12.45
C HIS A 184 -9.47 -6.96 -13.58
N ASP A 185 -8.95 -6.34 -14.65
CA ASP A 185 -8.27 -7.02 -15.75
C ASP A 185 -6.76 -6.76 -15.65
N PRO A 186 -5.95 -7.79 -15.33
CA PRO A 186 -4.50 -7.65 -15.26
C PRO A 186 -3.87 -7.11 -16.56
N ALA A 187 -4.44 -7.41 -17.73
CA ALA A 187 -3.91 -6.92 -19.00
C ALA A 187 -4.10 -5.39 -19.13
N GLU A 188 -5.23 -4.86 -18.67
CA GLU A 188 -5.50 -3.42 -18.62
C GLU A 188 -4.49 -2.72 -17.70
N THR A 189 -4.21 -3.27 -16.52
CA THR A 189 -3.21 -2.70 -15.61
C THR A 189 -1.80 -2.73 -16.17
N VAL A 190 -1.40 -3.82 -16.82
CA VAL A 190 -0.08 -3.90 -17.48
C VAL A 190 0.04 -2.87 -18.60
N ALA A 191 -0.99 -2.72 -19.44
CA ALA A 191 -0.99 -1.73 -20.52
C ALA A 191 -0.86 -0.30 -19.98
N VAL A 192 -1.66 0.06 -18.97
CA VAL A 192 -1.62 1.40 -18.35
C VAL A 192 -0.26 1.70 -17.71
N LEU A 193 0.37 0.71 -17.07
CA LEU A 193 1.71 0.89 -16.49
C LEU A 193 2.79 1.02 -17.57
N ALA A 194 2.67 0.28 -18.68
CA ALA A 194 3.59 0.37 -19.81
C ALA A 194 3.50 1.75 -20.49
N ASP A 195 2.28 2.22 -20.78
CA ASP A 195 2.04 3.54 -21.37
C ASP A 195 2.60 4.66 -20.48
N HIS A 196 2.35 4.58 -19.16
CA HIS A 196 2.89 5.54 -18.20
C HIS A 196 4.42 5.49 -18.11
N PHE A 197 5.02 4.30 -18.24
CA PHE A 197 6.47 4.16 -18.27
C PHE A 197 7.07 4.82 -19.52
N ASP A 198 6.47 4.62 -20.69
CA ASP A 198 6.88 5.27 -21.93
C ASP A 198 6.76 6.80 -21.86
N GLU A 199 5.68 7.31 -21.25
CA GLU A 199 5.51 8.74 -21.00
C GLU A 199 6.63 9.29 -20.11
N VAL A 200 6.93 8.61 -19.00
CA VAL A 200 8.01 9.01 -18.10
C VAL A 200 9.36 9.00 -18.82
N VAL A 201 9.65 7.96 -19.62
CA VAL A 201 10.90 7.88 -20.41
C VAL A 201 10.99 9.05 -21.39
N SER A 202 9.91 9.34 -22.12
CA SER A 202 9.87 10.44 -23.09
C SER A 202 10.03 11.82 -22.43
N ASP A 203 9.40 12.03 -21.28
CA ASP A 203 9.53 13.26 -20.50
C ASP A 203 10.96 13.43 -19.96
N GLN A 204 11.59 12.36 -19.43
CA GLN A 204 13.00 12.42 -19.03
C GLN A 204 13.93 12.68 -20.21
N ASP A 205 13.68 12.07 -21.38
CA ASP A 205 14.47 12.29 -22.59
C ASP A 205 14.44 13.77 -23.02
N THR A 206 13.23 14.34 -23.04
CA THR A 206 13.00 15.76 -23.36
C THR A 206 13.71 16.67 -22.35
N ARG A 207 13.67 16.35 -21.05
CA ARG A 207 14.36 17.12 -20.01
C ARG A 207 15.88 17.10 -20.20
N ILE A 208 16.45 15.96 -20.59
CA ILE A 208 17.88 15.86 -20.91
C ILE A 208 18.24 16.78 -22.07
N ASP A 209 17.41 16.82 -23.12
CA ASP A 209 17.63 17.73 -24.25
C ASP A 209 17.56 19.20 -23.85
N ILE A 210 16.58 19.59 -23.02
CA ILE A 210 16.46 20.95 -22.51
C ILE A 210 17.73 21.35 -21.74
N VAL A 211 18.22 20.49 -20.86
CA VAL A 211 19.45 20.75 -20.09
C VAL A 211 20.67 20.81 -21.03
N ALA A 212 20.75 19.93 -22.01
CA ALA A 212 21.87 19.88 -22.96
C ALA A 212 21.90 21.10 -23.89
N GLN A 213 20.76 21.61 -24.33
CA GLN A 213 20.67 22.79 -25.20
C GLN A 213 21.09 24.08 -24.49
N GLY A 214 20.97 24.12 -23.15
CA GLY A 214 21.27 25.30 -22.35
C GLY A 214 20.26 26.43 -22.58
N VAL A 215 20.21 27.39 -21.65
CA VAL A 215 19.27 28.53 -21.75
C VAL A 215 19.83 29.64 -22.64
N TYR A 216 21.16 29.77 -22.69
CA TYR A 216 21.86 30.82 -23.43
C TYR A 216 22.83 30.26 -24.47
N GLU A 217 23.11 31.05 -25.50
CA GLU A 217 24.14 30.75 -26.49
C GLU A 217 25.52 30.58 -25.81
N GLY A 218 26.22 29.51 -26.14
CA GLY A 218 27.49 29.12 -25.51
C GLY A 218 27.36 28.21 -24.28
N GLN A 219 26.14 27.89 -23.82
CA GLN A 219 25.91 26.93 -22.73
C GLN A 219 25.57 25.51 -23.21
N GLN A 220 25.52 25.30 -24.52
CA GLN A 220 25.24 24.00 -25.11
C GLN A 220 26.27 22.97 -24.64
N THR A 221 25.80 21.80 -24.23
CA THR A 221 26.63 20.68 -23.83
C THR A 221 26.14 19.39 -24.49
N THR A 222 26.91 18.32 -24.39
CA THR A 222 26.44 17.02 -24.86
C THR A 222 25.41 16.44 -23.89
N ARG A 223 24.48 15.61 -24.39
CA ARG A 223 23.51 14.90 -23.54
C ARG A 223 24.18 14.11 -22.40
N SER A 224 25.30 13.45 -22.69
CA SER A 224 26.07 12.73 -21.67
C SER A 224 26.62 13.64 -20.57
N GLN A 225 27.12 14.82 -20.94
CA GLN A 225 27.58 15.81 -19.97
C GLN A 225 26.44 16.42 -19.17
N ALA A 226 25.27 16.64 -19.78
CA ALA A 226 24.06 17.06 -19.07
C ALA A 226 23.66 16.02 -18.00
N VAL A 227 23.60 14.74 -18.36
CA VAL A 227 23.30 13.64 -17.41
C VAL A 227 24.31 13.59 -16.27
N VAL A 228 25.61 13.58 -16.58
CA VAL A 228 26.68 13.55 -15.56
C VAL A 228 26.59 14.78 -14.65
N GLY A 229 26.39 15.97 -15.23
CA GLY A 229 26.24 17.22 -14.47
C GLY A 229 25.04 17.20 -13.53
N SER A 230 23.88 16.77 -14.02
CA SER A 230 22.65 16.64 -13.21
C SER A 230 22.80 15.63 -12.07
N GLN A 231 23.48 14.50 -12.30
CA GLN A 231 23.77 13.50 -11.26
C GLN A 231 24.83 13.97 -10.26
N ALA A 232 25.82 14.75 -10.70
CA ALA A 232 26.85 15.31 -9.85
C ALA A 232 26.34 16.44 -8.94
N TRP A 233 25.26 17.12 -9.33
CA TRP A 233 24.77 18.31 -8.63
C TRP A 233 24.38 18.02 -7.16
N PRO A 234 23.54 17.02 -6.83
CA PRO A 234 23.25 16.69 -5.42
C PRO A 234 24.50 16.29 -4.64
N LEU A 235 25.44 15.59 -5.28
CA LEU A 235 26.70 15.16 -4.65
C LEU A 235 27.58 16.36 -4.30
N ALA A 236 27.63 17.38 -5.17
CA ALA A 236 28.41 18.59 -4.93
C ALA A 236 28.00 19.33 -3.64
N PHE A 237 26.72 19.25 -3.25
CA PHE A 237 26.19 19.87 -2.02
C PHE A 237 26.06 18.91 -0.83
N SER A 238 26.45 17.64 -0.99
CA SER A 238 26.58 16.70 0.13
C SER A 238 27.76 17.09 1.03
N GLU A 239 27.81 16.56 2.26
CA GLU A 239 28.94 16.79 3.16
C GLU A 239 30.26 16.25 2.58
N ASP A 240 30.20 15.10 1.90
CA ASP A 240 31.36 14.52 1.22
C ASP A 240 31.83 15.39 0.05
N GLY A 241 30.89 15.94 -0.73
CA GLY A 241 31.18 16.89 -1.82
C GLY A 241 31.81 18.18 -1.31
N LYS A 242 31.27 18.75 -0.22
CA LYS A 242 31.83 19.93 0.45
C LYS A 242 33.24 19.67 0.97
N ALA A 243 33.46 18.52 1.62
CA ALA A 243 34.77 18.13 2.13
C ALA A 243 35.79 17.95 0.99
N PHE A 244 35.38 17.30 -0.11
CA PHE A 244 36.20 17.15 -1.31
C PHE A 244 36.60 18.52 -1.89
N ALA A 245 35.65 19.44 -2.05
CA ALA A 245 35.90 20.78 -2.59
C ALA A 245 36.88 21.58 -1.72
N ARG A 246 36.70 21.57 -0.38
CA ARG A 246 37.63 22.23 0.56
C ARG A 246 39.04 21.66 0.49
N LYS A 247 39.17 20.32 0.40
CA LYS A 247 40.46 19.64 0.29
C LYS A 247 41.22 20.02 -0.98
N HIS A 248 40.50 20.38 -2.04
CA HIS A 248 41.07 20.79 -3.34
C HIS A 248 41.12 22.32 -3.52
N GLY A 249 41.07 23.09 -2.43
CA GLY A 249 41.36 24.53 -2.45
C GLY A 249 40.21 25.44 -2.85
N TRP A 250 38.96 24.94 -2.87
CA TRP A 250 37.80 25.78 -3.10
C TRP A 250 37.46 26.64 -1.87
N THR A 251 37.40 27.96 -2.04
CA THR A 251 37.24 28.97 -0.97
C THR A 251 35.91 29.72 -0.98
N GLY A 252 34.98 29.34 -1.85
CA GLY A 252 33.66 29.98 -1.95
C GLY A 252 32.74 29.68 -0.75
N ASN A 253 31.66 30.43 -0.61
CA ASN A 253 30.58 30.10 0.31
C ASN A 253 29.63 29.12 -0.39
N MET A 254 29.54 27.86 0.08
CA MET A 254 28.53 26.94 -0.44
C MET A 254 27.19 27.37 0.15
N LEU A 255 26.23 27.70 -0.72
CA LEU A 255 24.85 27.92 -0.31
C LEU A 255 24.41 26.73 0.56
N SER A 256 23.98 27.01 1.79
CA SER A 256 23.38 26.00 2.65
C SER A 256 22.11 25.52 1.97
N SER A 257 22.09 24.27 1.50
CA SER A 257 20.88 23.63 1.00
C SER A 257 19.94 23.37 2.19
N SER A 258 19.22 24.40 2.62
CA SER A 258 17.99 24.24 3.40
C SER A 258 16.86 23.98 2.41
N ILE A 259 16.81 22.77 1.87
CA ILE A 259 15.60 22.24 1.23
C ILE A 259 15.24 21.03 2.10
N GLY A 260 14.20 21.22 2.91
CA GLY A 260 13.62 20.19 3.77
C GLY A 260 12.64 19.30 3.03
#